data_AF-A0A1B9NZN4-F1
#
_entry.id   AF-A0A1B9NZN4-F1
#
_cell.length_a   1.000
_cell.length_b   1.000
_cell.length_c   1.000
_cell.angle_alpha   90.00
_cell.angle_beta   90.00
_cell.angle_gamma   90.00
#
_symmetry.space_group_name_H-M   'P 1'
#
loop_
_entity.id
_entity.type
_entity.pdbx_description
1 polymer ?
#
loop_
_entity_poly.entity_id
_entity_poly.type
_entity_poly.pdbx_seq_one_letter_code
_entity_poly.pdbx_strand_id
1 'polypeptide(L)'
;MDKQVNIMNVTMAFTTRSNSYAQHIAQRISHIAQETNEQCEQHFIQLLKSLSKQKKWIFITANTMMPSCDVLLQNGVELNRLIRLKASSNLTEQETINKAQQLGTASAIISNNNCYYFTDEQWLTLNRKLTILH
;
A
#
# COMPACT_ATOMS: atom_id res chain seq x y z
N MET A 1 -52.65 -9.07 -31.97
CA MET A 1 -51.73 -9.52 -30.90
C MET A 1 -50.26 -9.39 -31.29
N ASP A 2 -49.92 -9.46 -32.59
CA ASP A 2 -48.52 -9.56 -33.07
C ASP A 2 -47.63 -8.33 -32.83
N LYS A 3 -48.21 -7.12 -32.84
CA LYS A 3 -47.42 -5.89 -32.59
C LYS A 3 -46.91 -5.80 -31.15
N GLN A 4 -47.70 -6.20 -30.16
CA GLN A 4 -47.29 -6.20 -28.75
C GLN A 4 -46.21 -7.24 -28.47
N VAL A 5 -46.33 -8.44 -29.06
CA VAL A 5 -45.32 -9.51 -28.93
C VAL A 5 -43.99 -9.07 -29.56
N ASN A 6 -44.02 -8.40 -30.70
CA ASN A 6 -42.80 -7.87 -31.33
C ASN A 6 -42.12 -6.78 -30.49
N ILE A 7 -42.90 -5.85 -29.92
CA ILE A 7 -42.37 -4.81 -29.01
C ILE A 7 -41.72 -5.46 -27.79
N MET A 8 -42.39 -6.44 -27.16
CA MET A 8 -41.87 -7.15 -25.99
C MET A 8 -40.55 -7.88 -26.30
N ASN A 9 -40.45 -8.52 -27.47
CA ASN A 9 -39.22 -9.19 -27.90
C ASN A 9 -38.07 -8.21 -28.14
N VAL A 10 -38.34 -7.05 -28.73
CA VAL A 10 -37.34 -5.99 -28.93
C VAL A 10 -36.87 -5.42 -27.60
N THR A 11 -37.77 -5.17 -26.66
CA THR A 11 -37.43 -4.69 -25.31
C THR A 11 -36.59 -5.71 -24.54
N MET A 12 -36.93 -7.00 -24.62
CA MET A 12 -36.18 -8.09 -24.00
C MET A 12 -34.77 -8.24 -24.62
N ALA A 13 -34.64 -8.12 -25.94
CA ALA A 13 -33.35 -8.19 -26.63
C ALA A 13 -32.45 -6.99 -26.27
N PHE A 14 -33.02 -5.78 -26.21
CA PHE A 14 -32.28 -4.56 -25.83
C PHE A 14 -31.78 -4.61 -24.39
N THR A 15 -32.65 -4.99 -23.44
CA THR A 15 -32.29 -5.13 -22.02
C THR A 15 -31.23 -6.21 -21.80
N THR A 16 -31.33 -7.34 -22.49
CA THR A 16 -30.32 -8.42 -22.44
C THR A 16 -28.95 -7.94 -22.94
N ARG A 17 -28.92 -7.22 -24.08
CA ARG A 17 -27.67 -6.66 -24.63
C ARG A 17 -27.06 -5.60 -23.71
N SER A 18 -27.90 -4.74 -23.11
CA SER A 18 -27.46 -3.72 -22.15
C SER A 18 -26.86 -4.34 -20.90
N ASN A 19 -27.49 -5.38 -20.34
CA ASN A 19 -26.96 -6.12 -19.19
C ASN A 19 -25.64 -6.83 -19.50
N SER A 20 -25.54 -7.49 -20.67
CA SER A 20 -24.29 -8.12 -21.11
C SER A 20 -23.15 -7.12 -21.23
N TYR A 21 -23.42 -5.93 -21.78
CA TYR A 21 -22.45 -4.85 -21.86
C TYR A 21 -22.02 -4.33 -20.47
N ALA A 22 -22.99 -4.11 -19.57
CA ALA A 22 -22.72 -3.68 -18.20
C ALA A 22 -21.86 -4.71 -17.43
N GLN A 23 -22.16 -6.01 -17.58
CA GLN A 23 -21.37 -7.10 -17.00
C GLN A 23 -19.95 -7.12 -17.54
N HIS A 24 -19.77 -6.98 -18.86
CA HIS A 24 -18.45 -6.94 -19.47
C HIS A 24 -17.62 -5.74 -18.99
N ILE A 25 -18.23 -4.56 -18.84
CA ILE A 25 -17.53 -3.40 -18.24
C ILE A 25 -17.11 -3.70 -16.80
N ALA A 26 -18.01 -4.24 -15.98
CA ALA A 26 -17.71 -4.56 -14.58
C ALA A 26 -16.53 -5.54 -14.48
N GLN A 27 -16.53 -6.60 -15.29
CA GLN A 27 -15.43 -7.57 -15.36
C GLN A 27 -14.10 -6.91 -15.74
N ARG A 28 -14.10 -6.02 -16.74
CA ARG A 28 -12.88 -5.30 -17.13
C ARG A 28 -12.36 -4.38 -16.03
N ILE A 29 -13.24 -3.67 -15.34
CA ILE A 29 -12.87 -2.81 -14.21
C ILE A 29 -12.24 -3.66 -13.09
N SER A 30 -12.86 -4.79 -12.74
CA SER A 30 -12.33 -5.70 -11.72
C SER A 30 -10.96 -6.26 -12.11
N HIS A 31 -10.78 -6.64 -13.38
CA HIS A 31 -9.49 -7.14 -13.87
C HIS A 31 -8.40 -6.08 -13.77
N ILE A 32 -8.65 -4.86 -14.26
CA ILE A 32 -7.68 -3.75 -14.17
C ILE A 32 -7.38 -3.42 -12.69
N ALA A 33 -8.40 -3.41 -11.83
CA ALA A 33 -8.21 -3.18 -10.39
C ALA A 33 -7.31 -4.26 -9.75
N GLN A 34 -7.46 -5.52 -10.16
CA GLN A 34 -6.60 -6.61 -9.68
C GLN A 34 -5.15 -6.45 -10.19
N GLU A 35 -4.96 -6.22 -11.50
CA GLU A 35 -3.63 -6.04 -12.09
C GLU A 35 -2.88 -4.86 -11.45
N THR A 36 -3.57 -3.74 -11.24
CA THR A 36 -3.00 -2.56 -10.58
C THR A 36 -2.64 -2.84 -9.12
N ASN A 37 -3.47 -3.58 -8.38
CA ASN A 37 -3.17 -3.96 -7.01
C ASN A 37 -1.94 -4.87 -6.92
N GLU A 38 -1.84 -5.87 -7.80
CA GLU A 38 -0.68 -6.76 -7.89
C GLU A 38 0.60 -5.99 -8.23
N GLN A 39 0.54 -5.04 -9.18
CA GLN A 39 1.68 -4.19 -9.52
C GLN A 39 2.13 -3.30 -8.34
N CYS A 40 1.18 -2.70 -7.63
CA CYS A 40 1.46 -1.90 -6.44
C CYS A 40 2.11 -2.74 -5.34
N GLU A 41 1.60 -3.95 -5.09
CA GLU A 41 2.17 -4.88 -4.12
C GLU A 41 3.59 -5.29 -4.50
N GLN A 42 3.84 -5.65 -5.75
CA GLN A 42 5.17 -5.99 -6.25
C GLN A 42 6.14 -4.82 -6.09
N HIS A 43 5.72 -3.60 -6.45
CA HIS A 43 6.55 -2.41 -6.29
C HIS A 43 6.91 -2.15 -4.82
N PHE A 44 5.92 -2.27 -3.93
CA PHE A 44 6.12 -2.13 -2.49
C PHE A 44 7.11 -3.16 -1.93
N ILE A 45 7.00 -4.43 -2.36
CA ILE A 45 7.93 -5.49 -1.94
C ILE A 45 9.35 -5.22 -2.45
N GLN A 46 9.52 -4.73 -3.69
CA GLN A 46 10.84 -4.37 -4.21
C GLN A 46 11.45 -3.19 -3.44
N LEU A 47 10.64 -2.19 -3.08
CA LEU A 47 11.08 -1.08 -2.24
C LEU A 47 11.54 -1.59 -0.86
N LEU A 48 10.74 -2.44 -0.21
CA LEU A 48 11.10 -3.07 1.06
C LEU A 48 12.40 -3.86 0.98
N LYS A 49 12.57 -4.64 -0.08
CA LYS A 49 13.80 -5.40 -0.33
C LYS A 49 15.01 -4.48 -0.37
N SER A 50 14.92 -3.37 -1.13
CA SER A 50 15.99 -2.38 -1.22
C SER A 50 16.33 -1.77 0.15
N LEU A 51 15.31 -1.33 0.90
CA LEU A 51 15.47 -0.71 2.21
C LEU A 51 16.02 -1.68 3.26
N SER A 52 15.63 -2.95 3.18
CA SER A 52 16.05 -3.97 4.16
C SER A 52 17.56 -4.24 4.11
N LYS A 53 18.21 -3.96 2.98
CA LYS A 53 19.67 -4.09 2.83
C LYS A 53 20.46 -2.97 3.51
N GLN A 54 19.83 -1.87 3.93
CA GLN A 54 20.51 -0.67 4.41
C GLN A 54 21.06 -0.74 5.85
N LYS A 55 21.14 -1.92 6.48
CA LYS A 55 21.61 -2.14 7.88
C LYS A 55 20.93 -1.24 8.94
N LYS A 56 19.80 -0.62 8.61
CA LYS A 56 18.95 0.17 9.51
C LYS A 56 17.61 -0.54 9.72
N TRP A 57 16.86 -0.13 10.74
CA TRP A 57 15.54 -0.71 11.02
C TRP A 57 14.49 -0.23 10.01
N ILE A 58 13.50 -1.07 9.74
CA ILE A 58 12.26 -0.68 9.05
C ILE A 58 11.15 -0.79 10.07
N PHE A 59 10.57 0.35 10.45
CA PHE A 59 9.47 0.39 11.40
C PHE A 59 8.14 0.27 10.68
N ILE A 60 7.25 -0.56 11.23
CA ILE A 60 5.90 -0.76 10.72
C ILE A 60 4.96 -0.32 11.83
N THR A 61 4.04 0.61 11.57
CA THR A 61 3.09 1.03 12.59
C THR A 61 2.04 -0.05 12.86
N ALA A 62 1.41 0.02 14.03
CA ALA A 62 0.59 -1.07 14.55
C ALA A 62 -0.55 -1.49 13.60
N ASN A 63 -1.16 -0.51 12.93
CA ASN A 63 -2.36 -0.70 12.12
C ASN A 63 -2.08 -0.86 10.62
N THR A 64 -0.81 -0.95 10.21
CA THR A 64 -0.46 -1.10 8.80
C THR A 64 -0.71 -2.52 8.31
N MET A 65 -1.45 -2.65 7.21
CA MET A 65 -1.53 -3.92 6.47
C MET A 65 -0.20 -4.23 5.80
N MET A 66 0.28 -5.46 5.93
CA MET A 66 1.55 -5.92 5.36
C MET A 66 1.33 -7.25 4.64
N PRO A 67 2.04 -7.49 3.51
CA PRO A 67 2.15 -8.82 2.94
C PRO A 67 2.65 -9.83 3.99
N SER A 68 2.29 -11.11 3.81
CA SER A 68 2.71 -12.14 4.76
C SER A 68 4.23 -12.28 4.80
N CYS A 69 4.75 -12.75 5.94
CA CYS A 69 6.19 -12.99 6.09
C CYS A 69 6.73 -13.93 5.01
N ASP A 70 5.96 -14.94 4.59
CA ASP A 70 6.36 -15.88 3.53
C ASP A 70 6.54 -15.18 2.19
N VAL A 71 5.60 -14.30 1.81
CA VAL A 71 5.68 -13.53 0.56
C VAL A 71 6.89 -12.61 0.58
N LEU A 72 7.12 -11.92 1.69
CA LEU A 72 8.28 -11.03 1.86
C LEU A 72 9.60 -11.82 1.77
N LEU A 73 9.67 -12.97 2.45
CA LEU A 73 10.87 -13.82 2.46
C LEU A 73 11.16 -14.40 1.07
N GLN A 74 10.14 -14.91 0.37
CA GLN A 74 10.26 -15.43 -1.00
C GLN A 74 10.81 -14.38 -1.98
N ASN A 75 10.46 -13.11 -1.77
CA ASN A 75 10.95 -12.00 -2.58
C ASN A 75 12.33 -11.47 -2.14
N GLY A 76 12.89 -12.01 -1.06
CA GLY A 76 14.22 -11.70 -0.55
C GLY A 76 14.29 -10.46 0.35
N VAL A 77 13.21 -10.14 1.05
CA VAL A 77 13.19 -9.10 2.09
C VAL A 77 13.85 -9.64 3.37
N GLU A 78 14.79 -8.89 3.94
CA GLU A 78 15.44 -9.24 5.21
C GLU A 78 14.50 -9.00 6.41
N LEU A 79 13.73 -10.02 6.82
CA LEU A 79 12.73 -9.90 7.89
C LEU A 79 13.31 -9.49 9.25
N ASN A 80 14.58 -9.81 9.52
CA ASN A 80 15.29 -9.41 10.74
C ASN A 80 15.51 -7.88 10.85
N ARG A 81 15.17 -7.10 9.82
CA ARG A 81 15.21 -5.63 9.83
C ARG A 81 13.84 -5.01 10.04
N LEU A 82 12.77 -5.79 10.00
CA LEU A 82 11.41 -5.29 10.15
C LEU A 82 11.01 -5.37 11.63
N ILE A 83 10.59 -4.24 12.19
CA ILE A 83 10.03 -4.17 13.54
C ILE A 83 8.63 -3.57 13.43
N ARG A 84 7.62 -4.33 13.84
CA ARG A 84 6.28 -3.80 14.04
C ARG A 84 6.17 -3.14 15.40
N LEU A 85 5.86 -1.85 15.40
CA LEU A 85 5.61 -1.07 16.59
C LEU A 85 4.25 -1.45 17.18
N LYS A 86 4.18 -1.57 18.49
CA LYS A 86 2.92 -1.71 19.23
C LYS A 86 2.18 -0.37 19.20
N ALA A 87 0.86 -0.41 19.11
CA ALA A 87 0.05 0.79 19.25
C ALA A 87 0.33 1.43 20.63
N SER A 88 0.61 2.72 20.63
CA SER A 88 0.79 3.49 21.86
C SER A 88 -0.58 3.90 22.39
N SER A 89 -0.76 3.87 23.71
CA SER A 89 -1.92 4.46 24.37
C SER A 89 -1.84 5.98 24.45
N ASN A 90 -0.63 6.53 24.33
CA ASN A 90 -0.34 7.94 24.63
C ASN A 90 0.14 8.74 23.41
N LEU A 91 0.41 8.07 22.28
CA LEU A 91 0.88 8.71 21.06
C LEU A 91 0.03 8.26 19.89
N THR A 92 -0.32 9.22 19.05
CA THR A 92 -0.89 8.94 17.73
C THR A 92 0.12 8.26 16.83
N GLU A 93 -0.36 7.68 15.72
CA GLU A 93 0.52 7.11 14.69
C GLU A 93 1.49 8.17 14.14
N GLN A 94 1.01 9.39 13.89
CA GLN A 94 1.82 10.50 13.39
C GLN A 94 2.93 10.91 14.37
N GLU A 95 2.62 11.01 15.67
CA GLU A 95 3.64 11.33 16.68
C GLU A 95 4.67 10.21 16.82
N THR A 96 4.24 8.96 16.64
CA THR A 96 5.15 7.81 16.62
C THR A 96 6.09 7.88 15.43
N ILE A 97 5.59 8.23 14.25
CA ILE A 97 6.40 8.46 13.04
C ILE A 97 7.38 9.60 13.27
N ASN A 98 6.94 10.74 13.80
CA ASN A 98 7.80 11.90 14.06
C ASN A 98 8.92 11.56 15.05
N LYS A 99 8.63 10.81 16.12
CA LYS A 99 9.66 10.35 17.08
C LYS A 99 10.64 9.38 16.43
N ALA A 100 10.15 8.41 15.67
CA ALA A 100 11.00 7.48 14.94
C ALA A 100 11.91 8.19 13.94
N GLN A 101 11.42 9.26 13.31
CA GLN A 101 12.24 10.14 12.48
C GLN A 101 13.32 10.85 13.31
N GLN A 102 12.95 11.48 14.43
CA GLN A 102 13.94 12.16 15.28
C GLN A 102 15.07 11.25 15.77
N LEU A 103 14.79 9.97 15.99
CA LEU A 103 15.79 9.00 16.44
C LEU A 103 16.79 8.59 15.34
N GLY A 104 16.42 8.73 14.06
CA GLY A 104 17.32 8.43 12.93
C GLY A 104 17.78 6.97 12.82
N THR A 105 17.15 6.04 13.55
CA THR A 105 17.55 4.63 13.62
C THR A 105 16.91 3.75 12.53
N ALA A 106 15.99 4.31 11.75
CA ALA A 106 15.27 3.59 10.71
C ALA A 106 15.70 4.03 9.30
N SER A 107 15.70 3.11 8.33
CA SER A 107 15.77 3.46 6.90
C SER A 107 14.38 3.82 6.36
N ALA A 108 13.33 3.21 6.92
CA ALA A 108 11.96 3.52 6.55
C ALA A 108 10.97 3.32 7.71
N ILE A 109 9.85 4.03 7.61
CA ILE A 109 8.70 3.92 8.49
C ILE A 109 7.47 3.73 7.60
N ILE A 110 6.80 2.59 7.76
CA ILE A 110 5.63 2.20 7.00
C ILE A 110 4.41 2.44 7.88
N SER A 111 3.48 3.25 7.38
CA SER A 111 2.18 3.49 7.98
C SER A 111 1.07 2.99 7.06
N ASN A 112 -0.17 3.00 7.55
CA ASN A 112 -1.30 2.44 6.80
C ASN A 112 -1.49 3.07 5.41
N ASN A 113 -1.17 4.35 5.27
CA ASN A 113 -1.41 5.10 4.03
C ASN A 113 -0.13 5.62 3.38
N ASN A 114 1.05 5.36 3.96
CA ASN A 114 2.28 5.98 3.48
C ASN A 114 3.54 5.19 3.82
N CYS A 115 4.58 5.37 3.02
CA CYS A 115 5.91 4.85 3.28
C CYS A 115 6.90 6.01 3.32
N TYR A 116 7.43 6.30 4.51
CA TYR A 116 8.45 7.33 4.71
C TYR A 116 9.81 6.65 4.64
N TYR A 117 10.61 6.98 3.65
CA TYR A 117 12.01 6.53 3.57
C TYR A 117 12.87 7.74 3.27
N PHE A 118 14.08 7.73 3.83
CA PHE A 118 15.01 8.83 3.71
C PHE A 118 16.36 8.32 3.25
N THR A 119 16.99 9.04 2.33
CA THR A 119 18.39 8.80 1.99
C THR A 119 19.29 9.19 3.16
N ASP A 120 20.52 8.67 3.19
CA ASP A 120 21.48 9.03 4.24
C ASP A 120 21.74 10.55 4.30
N GLU A 121 21.73 11.23 3.16
CA GLU A 121 21.84 12.70 3.10
C GLU A 121 20.63 13.40 3.74
N GLN A 122 19.42 12.91 3.49
CA GLN A 122 18.19 13.46 4.09
C GLN A 122 18.18 13.27 5.61
N TRP A 123 18.69 12.14 6.11
CA TRP A 123 18.88 11.89 7.53
C TRP A 123 19.83 12.89 8.18
N LEU A 124 20.96 13.20 7.52
CA LEU A 124 21.94 14.17 8.03
C LEU A 124 21.35 15.58 8.12
N THR A 125 20.52 15.99 7.16
CA THR A 125 19.84 17.29 7.21
C THR A 125 18.78 17.36 8.31
N LEU A 126 18.00 16.30 8.53
CA LEU A 126 17.01 16.22 9.60
C LEU A 126 17.66 16.31 10.98
N ASN A 127 18.74 15.55 11.21
CA ASN A 127 19.48 15.59 12.47
C ASN A 127 20.11 16.97 12.72
N ARG A 128 20.68 17.61 11.69
CA ARG A 128 21.27 18.96 11.83
C ARG A 128 20.23 20.04 12.20
N LYS A 129 19.02 19.99 11.63
CA LYS A 129 17.96 20.95 11.99
C LYS A 129 17.53 20.83 13.46
N LEU A 130 17.59 19.63 14.03
CA LEU A 130 17.25 19.39 15.43
C LEU A 130 18.37 19.85 16.39
N THR A 131 19.64 19.77 15.98
CA THR A 131 20.77 20.22 16.83
C THR A 131 20.84 21.74 17.00
N ILE A 132 20.22 22.52 16.11
CA ILE A 132 20.27 24.00 16.13
C ILE A 132 19.12 24.60 16.98
N LEU A 133 18.17 23.78 17.46
CA LEU A 133 17.03 24.22 18.28
C LEU A 133 17.30 24.19 19.80
N HIS A 134 18.55 24.31 20.23
CA HIS A 134 18.93 24.40 21.64
C HIS A 134 19.75 25.67 21.91
#